data_AF-A0A0F8ZSW7-F1
#
_entry.id   AF-A0A0F8ZSW7-F1
#
_cell.length_a   1.000
_cell.length_b   1.000
_cell.length_c   1.000
_cell.angle_alpha   90.00
_cell.angle_beta   90.00
_cell.angle_gamma   90.00
#
_symmetry.space_group_name_H-M   'P 1'
#
loop_
_entity.id
_entity.type
_entity.pdbx_description
1 polymer ?
#
loop_
_entity_poly.entity_id
_entity_poly.type
_entity_poly.pdbx_seq_one_letter_code
_entity_poly.pdbx_strand_id
1 'polypeptide(L)'
;PKFWTDLEKAFKFAARYPGRVKEIQHGIKFWSESKTVHMQLPSGRVMRYQDVRISAASGQIHWKYGTLWGGGICENIVQAASRDLIAENILALTDRGIKVALTVHDSILSVVCEGDVDETREVYQEIMSKPAEWCPGLPLAVEIDAGKRYG
;
A
#
# COMPACT_ATOMS: atom_id res chain seq x y z
N PRO A 1 -9.71 15.45 -8.79
CA PRO A 1 -10.00 14.15 -9.45
C PRO A 1 -11.20 13.45 -8.81
N LYS A 2 -12.04 12.74 -9.57
CA LYS A 2 -13.25 12.08 -9.03
C LYS A 2 -12.92 11.12 -7.88
N PHE A 3 -11.88 10.31 -8.03
CA PHE A 3 -11.47 9.35 -7.01
C PHE A 3 -11.11 10.01 -5.67
N TRP A 4 -10.36 11.11 -5.69
CA TRP A 4 -10.00 11.86 -4.48
C TRP A 4 -11.23 12.43 -3.76
N THR A 5 -12.20 12.93 -4.52
CA THR A 5 -13.46 13.41 -3.97
C THR A 5 -14.26 12.28 -3.32
N ASP A 6 -14.27 11.10 -3.93
CA ASP A 6 -14.97 9.93 -3.39
C ASP A 6 -14.31 9.41 -2.11
N LEU A 7 -12.97 9.40 -2.05
CA LEU A 7 -12.19 9.09 -0.85
C LEU A 7 -12.50 10.05 0.29
N GLU A 8 -12.47 11.34 0.03
CA GLU A 8 -12.74 12.35 1.06
C GLU A 8 -14.17 12.23 1.60
N LYS A 9 -15.15 12.00 0.72
CA LYS A 9 -16.55 11.76 1.10
C LYS A 9 -16.70 10.51 1.95
N ALA A 10 -16.04 9.41 1.59
CA ALA A 10 -16.10 8.15 2.33
C ALA A 10 -15.46 8.28 3.72
N PHE A 11 -14.31 8.93 3.81
CA PHE A 11 -13.64 9.22 5.08
C PHE A 11 -14.52 10.09 5.99
N LYS A 12 -15.09 11.17 5.46
CA LYS A 12 -16.01 12.04 6.20
C LYS A 12 -17.28 11.31 6.64
N PHE A 13 -17.79 10.41 5.82
CA PHE A 13 -18.94 9.57 6.18
C PHE A 13 -18.59 8.69 7.39
N ALA A 14 -17.47 7.96 7.35
CA ALA A 14 -17.04 7.10 8.45
C ALA A 14 -16.83 7.91 9.74
N ALA A 15 -16.21 9.09 9.65
CA ALA A 15 -16.00 9.96 10.82
C ALA A 15 -17.30 10.49 11.44
N ARG A 16 -18.37 10.69 10.65
CA ARG A 16 -19.65 11.24 11.10
C ARG A 16 -20.62 10.19 11.62
N TYR A 17 -20.50 8.95 11.14
CA TYR A 17 -21.43 7.88 11.46
C TYR A 17 -20.70 6.65 12.03
N PRO A 18 -20.21 6.72 13.29
CA PRO A 18 -19.59 5.58 13.96
C PRO A 18 -20.45 4.31 13.91
N GLY A 19 -19.79 3.16 13.79
CA GLY A 19 -20.45 1.85 13.64
C GLY A 19 -21.00 1.54 12.23
N ARG A 20 -20.87 2.46 11.26
CA ARG A 20 -21.22 2.20 9.85
C ARG A 20 -19.97 1.97 9.01
N VAL A 21 -20.04 0.98 8.13
CA VAL A 21 -19.01 0.71 7.12
C VAL A 21 -19.39 1.38 5.81
N LYS A 22 -18.44 2.10 5.21
CA LYS A 22 -18.55 2.65 3.86
C LYS A 22 -17.50 2.00 2.97
N GLU A 23 -17.96 1.23 2.01
CA GLU A 23 -17.12 0.68 0.95
C GLU A 23 -17.17 1.57 -0.30
N ILE A 24 -16.04 1.70 -0.97
CA ILE A 24 -15.90 2.37 -2.27
C ILE A 24 -15.24 1.43 -3.28
N GLN A 25 -15.01 1.93 -4.50
CA GLN A 25 -14.37 1.18 -5.58
C GLN A 25 -13.06 0.50 -5.15
N HIS A 26 -12.77 -0.62 -5.81
CA HIS A 26 -11.62 -1.48 -5.55
C HIS A 26 -11.59 -2.13 -4.16
N GLY A 27 -12.71 -2.19 -3.42
CA GLY A 27 -12.77 -2.91 -2.14
C GLY A 27 -12.20 -2.15 -0.94
N ILE A 28 -12.00 -0.83 -1.07
CA ILE A 28 -11.51 0.02 0.03
C ILE A 28 -12.67 0.32 0.99
N LYS A 29 -12.47 0.03 2.27
CA LYS A 29 -13.51 0.16 3.31
C LYS A 29 -13.11 1.18 4.36
N PHE A 30 -14.08 1.96 4.81
CA PHE A 30 -13.94 2.95 5.88
C PHE A 30 -14.95 2.69 6.99
N TRP A 31 -14.51 2.76 8.24
CA TRP A 31 -15.39 2.77 9.41
C TRP A 31 -14.77 3.59 10.52
N SER A 32 -15.50 3.83 11.60
CA SER A 32 -14.93 4.46 12.78
C SER A 32 -15.41 3.85 14.08
N GLU A 33 -14.50 3.87 15.05
CA GLU A 33 -14.70 3.50 16.43
C GLU A 33 -14.20 4.66 17.29
N SER A 34 -15.10 5.23 18.11
CA SER A 34 -14.84 6.44 18.89
C SER A 34 -14.36 7.61 18.00
N LYS A 35 -13.10 8.08 18.17
CA LYS A 35 -12.50 9.18 17.39
C LYS A 35 -11.48 8.67 16.37
N THR A 36 -11.44 7.37 16.11
CA THR A 36 -10.49 6.76 15.17
C THR A 36 -11.23 6.34 13.91
N VAL A 37 -10.80 6.86 12.76
CA VAL A 37 -11.25 6.36 11.45
C VAL A 37 -10.29 5.28 11.00
N HIS A 38 -10.83 4.16 10.56
CA HIS A 38 -10.12 3.03 10.01
C HIS A 38 -10.34 3.00 8.50
N MET A 39 -9.27 2.74 7.75
CA MET A 39 -9.30 2.54 6.30
C MET A 39 -8.65 1.20 5.98
N GLN A 40 -9.43 0.25 5.46
CA GLN A 40 -8.94 -1.05 5.03
C GLN A 40 -8.70 -1.06 3.51
N LEU A 41 -7.53 -1.54 3.13
CA LEU A 41 -7.15 -1.77 1.74
C LEU A 41 -7.55 -3.18 1.30
N PRO A 42 -7.55 -3.47 -0.02
CA PRO A 42 -7.94 -4.78 -0.54
C PRO A 42 -7.01 -5.91 -0.10
N SER A 43 -5.74 -5.58 0.19
CA SER A 43 -4.76 -6.47 0.84
C SER A 43 -5.16 -6.89 2.25
N GLY A 44 -6.20 -6.30 2.83
CA GLY A 44 -6.62 -6.51 4.21
C GLY A 44 -5.95 -5.57 5.22
N ARG A 45 -4.88 -4.86 4.84
CA ARG A 45 -4.21 -3.86 5.69
C ARG A 45 -5.19 -2.82 6.20
N VAL A 46 -5.11 -2.49 7.49
CA VAL A 46 -5.92 -1.42 8.11
C VAL A 46 -5.05 -0.25 8.57
N MET A 47 -5.22 0.90 7.95
CA MET A 47 -4.66 2.18 8.37
C MET A 47 -5.59 2.84 9.39
N ARG A 48 -5.02 3.38 10.47
CA ARG A 48 -5.78 3.97 11.60
C ARG A 48 -5.45 5.45 11.76
N TYR A 49 -6.47 6.29 11.68
CA TYR A 49 -6.37 7.74 11.82
C TYR A 49 -7.01 8.14 13.14
N GLN A 50 -6.16 8.46 14.13
CA GLN A 50 -6.60 8.82 15.49
C GLN A 50 -7.03 10.29 15.58
N ASP A 51 -7.89 10.58 16.56
CA ASP A 51 -8.35 11.93 16.91
C ASP A 51 -8.94 12.71 15.73
N VAL A 52 -9.73 12.03 14.89
CA VAL A 52 -10.34 12.64 13.72
C VAL A 52 -11.40 13.68 14.11
N ARG A 53 -11.30 14.86 13.51
CA ARG A 53 -12.26 15.96 13.65
C ARG A 53 -12.52 16.57 12.28
N ILE A 54 -13.77 16.94 12.01
CA ILE A 54 -14.12 17.67 10.79
C ILE A 54 -14.49 19.09 11.17
N SER A 55 -13.81 20.07 10.59
CA SER A 55 -14.14 21.48 10.76
C SER A 55 -15.55 21.75 10.25
N ALA A 56 -16.42 22.31 11.09
CA ALA A 56 -17.78 22.67 10.70
C ALA A 56 -17.81 23.82 9.67
N ALA A 57 -16.84 24.75 9.75
CA ALA A 57 -16.77 25.92 8.88
C ALA A 57 -16.18 25.61 7.50
N SER A 58 -15.06 24.87 7.46
CA SER A 58 -14.32 24.61 6.21
C SER A 58 -14.53 23.19 5.66
N GLY A 59 -15.10 22.28 6.44
CA GLY A 59 -15.15 20.86 6.10
C GLY A 59 -13.78 20.17 6.07
N GLN A 60 -12.70 20.83 6.51
CA GLN A 60 -11.36 20.25 6.55
C GLN A 60 -11.30 19.08 7.54
N ILE A 61 -10.60 18.02 7.16
CA ILE A 61 -10.36 16.86 8.03
C ILE A 61 -9.08 17.14 8.81
N HIS A 62 -9.17 17.05 10.13
CA HIS A 62 -8.02 17.05 11.04
C HIS A 62 -7.90 15.66 11.65
N TRP A 63 -6.67 15.22 11.88
CA TRP A 63 -6.33 14.01 12.61
C TRP A 63 -5.11 14.29 13.48
N LYS A 64 -4.71 13.33 14.32
CA LYS A 64 -3.63 13.47 15.30
C LYS A 64 -2.34 14.12 14.76
N TYR A 65 -1.98 13.88 13.51
CA TYR A 65 -0.72 14.34 12.92
C TYR A 65 -0.87 15.46 11.87
N GLY A 66 -2.06 16.08 11.74
CA GLY A 66 -2.24 17.24 10.87
C GLY A 66 -3.60 17.27 10.18
N THR A 67 -3.60 17.71 8.92
CA THR A 67 -4.80 17.78 8.08
C THR A 67 -4.80 16.70 7.01
N LEU A 68 -6.00 16.33 6.56
CA LEU A 68 -6.21 15.39 5.47
C LEU A 68 -7.19 15.98 4.47
N TRP A 69 -7.04 15.55 3.23
CA TRP A 69 -7.89 15.86 2.10
C TRP A 69 -7.81 14.70 1.10
N GLY A 70 -8.68 14.67 0.10
CA GLY A 70 -8.81 13.52 -0.81
C GLY A 70 -7.50 13.03 -1.44
N GLY A 71 -6.59 13.93 -1.82
CA GLY A 71 -5.30 13.55 -2.41
C GLY A 71 -4.32 12.99 -1.39
N GLY A 72 -4.26 13.52 -0.17
CA GLY A 72 -3.43 12.93 0.90
C GLY A 72 -3.92 11.53 1.31
N ILE A 73 -5.24 11.30 1.29
CA ILE A 73 -5.79 9.95 1.49
C ILE A 73 -5.38 9.02 0.34
N CYS A 74 -5.44 9.50 -0.91
CA CYS A 74 -5.02 8.73 -2.08
C CYS A 74 -3.53 8.37 -2.02
N GLU A 75 -2.66 9.32 -1.64
CA GLU A 75 -1.23 9.10 -1.46
C GLU A 75 -0.96 7.98 -0.43
N ASN A 76 -1.61 8.06 0.73
CA ASN A 76 -1.52 7.05 1.77
C ASN A 76 -1.93 5.65 1.27
N ILE A 77 -3.00 5.56 0.49
CA ILE A 77 -3.46 4.30 -0.11
C ILE A 77 -2.41 3.74 -1.06
N VAL A 78 -1.90 4.55 -1.98
CA VAL A 78 -0.93 4.10 -2.99
C VAL A 78 0.36 3.62 -2.32
N GLN A 79 0.93 4.39 -1.40
CA GLN A 79 2.15 3.98 -0.70
C GLN A 79 1.95 2.69 0.11
N ALA A 80 0.82 2.57 0.80
CA ALA A 80 0.52 1.39 1.60
C ALA A 80 0.28 0.14 0.72
N ALA A 81 -0.44 0.27 -0.39
CA ALA A 81 -0.65 -0.82 -1.34
C ALA A 81 0.66 -1.25 -2.02
N SER A 82 1.51 -0.31 -2.44
CA SER A 82 2.85 -0.61 -2.95
C SER A 82 3.69 -1.35 -1.91
N ARG A 83 3.62 -0.95 -0.64
CA ARG A 83 4.33 -1.66 0.44
C ARG A 83 3.79 -3.08 0.65
N ASP A 84 2.49 -3.30 0.52
CA ASP A 84 1.91 -4.64 0.63
C ASP A 84 2.40 -5.56 -0.50
N LEU A 85 2.43 -5.08 -1.75
CA LEU A 85 3.00 -5.82 -2.88
C LEU A 85 4.46 -6.20 -2.67
N ILE A 86 5.30 -5.23 -2.28
CA ILE A 86 6.72 -5.48 -2.02
C ILE A 86 6.91 -6.46 -0.86
N ALA A 87 6.09 -6.38 0.19
CA ALA A 87 6.17 -7.30 1.31
C ALA A 87 5.83 -8.75 0.89
N GLU A 88 4.79 -8.95 0.07
CA GLU A 88 4.45 -10.27 -0.49
C GLU A 88 5.58 -10.82 -1.37
N ASN A 89 6.19 -9.98 -2.21
CA ASN A 89 7.33 -10.37 -3.03
C ASN A 89 8.54 -10.80 -2.19
N ILE A 90 8.84 -10.08 -1.10
CA ILE A 90 9.94 -10.44 -0.18
C ILE A 90 9.69 -11.80 0.46
N LEU A 91 8.46 -12.08 0.90
CA LEU A 91 8.10 -13.37 1.48
C LEU A 91 8.26 -14.49 0.45
N ALA A 92 7.74 -14.31 -0.76
CA ALA A 92 7.87 -15.29 -1.84
C ALA A 92 9.33 -15.55 -2.24
N LEU A 93 10.18 -14.52 -2.29
CA LEU A 93 11.62 -14.66 -2.53
C LEU A 93 12.30 -15.45 -1.41
N THR A 94 11.92 -15.16 -0.16
CA THR A 94 12.45 -15.86 1.03
C THR A 94 12.10 -17.34 1.01
N ASP A 95 10.88 -17.69 0.60
CA ASP A 95 10.43 -19.09 0.45
C ASP A 95 11.21 -19.84 -0.65
N ARG A 96 11.78 -19.12 -1.62
CA ARG A 96 12.69 -19.66 -2.65
C ARG A 96 14.16 -19.67 -2.20
N GLY A 97 14.45 -19.34 -0.94
CA GLY A 97 15.81 -19.32 -0.39
C GLY A 97 16.62 -18.05 -0.71
N ILE A 98 16.01 -17.07 -1.37
CA ILE A 98 16.66 -15.82 -1.74
C ILE A 98 16.54 -14.83 -0.56
N LYS A 99 17.69 -14.45 0.01
CA LYS A 99 17.73 -13.51 1.13
C LYS A 99 17.79 -12.08 0.65
N VAL A 100 16.74 -11.32 0.96
CA VAL A 100 16.68 -9.87 0.72
C VAL A 100 17.63 -9.15 1.67
N ALA A 101 18.58 -8.40 1.09
CA ALA A 101 19.57 -7.63 1.83
C ALA A 101 19.13 -6.16 2.05
N LEU A 102 18.39 -5.60 1.10
CA LEU A 102 17.97 -4.19 1.12
C LEU A 102 16.66 -4.01 0.34
N THR A 103 15.86 -3.03 0.76
CA THR A 103 14.75 -2.50 -0.01
C THR A 103 14.86 -0.99 -0.12
N VAL A 104 14.70 -0.44 -1.32
CA VAL A 104 14.67 1.02 -1.56
C VAL A 104 13.44 1.32 -2.40
N HIS A 105 12.45 1.98 -1.83
CA HIS A 105 11.15 2.22 -2.48
C HIS A 105 10.50 0.92 -2.99
N ASP A 106 10.44 0.74 -4.29
CA ASP A 106 9.90 -0.41 -5.03
C ASP A 106 10.98 -1.44 -5.42
N SER A 107 12.24 -1.17 -5.09
CA SER A 107 13.37 -2.04 -5.42
C SER A 107 13.71 -3.00 -4.28
N ILE A 108 13.98 -4.26 -4.62
CA ILE A 108 14.42 -5.32 -3.71
C ILE A 108 15.80 -5.79 -4.16
N LEU A 109 16.78 -5.78 -3.26
CA LEU A 109 18.15 -6.22 -3.54
C LEU A 109 18.48 -7.50 -2.75
N SER A 110 19.14 -8.45 -3.40
CA SER A 110 19.71 -9.64 -2.76
C SER A 110 21.20 -9.75 -3.08
N VAL A 111 21.95 -10.39 -2.18
CA VAL A 111 23.35 -10.76 -2.41
C VAL A 111 23.41 -12.26 -2.65
N VAL A 112 23.86 -12.65 -3.83
CA VAL A 112 23.93 -14.05 -4.28
C VAL A 112 25.34 -14.39 -4.76
N CYS A 113 25.66 -15.69 -4.87
CA CYS A 113 26.92 -16.12 -5.48
C CYS A 113 26.90 -15.82 -6.98
N GLU A 114 28.07 -15.53 -7.58
CA GLU A 114 28.17 -15.17 -9.00
C GLU A 114 27.57 -16.26 -9.93
N GLY A 115 27.64 -17.54 -9.53
CA GLY A 115 27.07 -18.66 -10.28
C GLY A 115 25.54 -18.74 -10.25
N ASP A 116 24.87 -18.07 -9.30
CA ASP A 116 23.42 -18.18 -9.09
C ASP A 116 22.66 -16.97 -9.68
N VAL A 117 23.36 -16.03 -10.33
CA VAL A 117 22.79 -14.74 -10.78
C VAL A 117 21.64 -14.95 -11.76
N ASP A 118 21.82 -15.80 -12.78
CA ASP A 118 20.80 -15.97 -13.82
C ASP A 118 19.57 -16.72 -13.29
N GLU A 119 19.75 -17.75 -12.46
CA GLU A 119 18.64 -18.42 -11.76
C GLU A 119 17.89 -17.44 -10.85
N THR A 120 18.62 -16.64 -10.06
CA THR A 120 18.04 -15.64 -9.17
C THR A 120 17.23 -14.61 -9.97
N ARG A 121 17.74 -14.16 -11.13
CA ARG A 121 17.04 -13.23 -12.02
C ARG A 121 15.71 -13.80 -12.50
N GLU A 122 15.67 -15.06 -12.90
CA GLU A 122 14.42 -15.72 -13.32
C GLU A 122 13.40 -15.77 -12.19
N VAL A 123 13.82 -16.10 -10.97
CA VAL A 123 12.94 -16.12 -9.79
C VAL A 123 12.39 -14.72 -9.47
N TYR A 124 13.24 -13.69 -9.54
CA TYR A 124 12.81 -12.30 -9.38
C TYR A 124 11.78 -11.89 -10.43
N GLN A 125 12.03 -12.23 -11.70
CA GLN A 125 11.12 -11.96 -12.80
C GLN A 125 9.77 -12.62 -12.58
N GLU A 126 9.76 -13.90 -12.20
CA GLU A 126 8.54 -14.67 -11.92
C GLU A 126 7.73 -14.03 -10.78
N ILE A 127 8.37 -13.75 -9.64
CA ILE A 127 7.69 -13.27 -8.44
C ILE A 127 7.24 -11.82 -8.60
N MET A 128 8.12 -10.91 -9.01
CA MET A 128 7.83 -9.48 -8.97
C MET A 128 6.93 -8.99 -10.12
N SER A 129 6.77 -9.80 -11.18
CA SER A 129 5.82 -9.50 -12.27
C SER A 129 4.42 -10.08 -12.04
N LYS A 130 4.23 -10.89 -11.00
CA LYS A 130 2.95 -11.53 -10.71
C LYS A 130 2.03 -10.59 -9.93
N PRO A 131 0.81 -10.28 -10.43
CA PRO A 131 -0.17 -9.52 -9.67
C PRO A 131 -0.58 -10.25 -8.39
N ALA A 132 -0.75 -9.51 -7.30
CA ALA A 132 -1.28 -10.06 -6.06
C ALA A 132 -2.76 -10.45 -6.22
N GLU A 133 -3.21 -11.46 -5.46
CA GLU A 133 -4.58 -11.97 -5.53
C GLU A 133 -5.64 -10.89 -5.25
N TRP A 134 -5.31 -9.94 -4.38
CA TRP A 134 -6.20 -8.81 -4.03
C TRP A 134 -6.15 -7.66 -5.06
N CYS A 135 -5.30 -7.72 -6.07
CA CYS A 135 -5.22 -6.75 -7.17
C CYS A 135 -4.84 -7.39 -8.52
N PRO A 136 -5.66 -8.32 -9.06
CA PRO A 136 -5.28 -9.15 -10.21
C PRO A 136 -5.13 -8.35 -11.52
N GLY A 137 -5.71 -7.15 -11.60
CA GLY A 137 -5.67 -6.29 -12.78
C GLY A 137 -4.52 -5.27 -12.78
N LEU A 138 -3.61 -5.30 -11.80
CA LEU A 138 -2.49 -4.37 -11.74
C LEU A 138 -1.41 -4.81 -12.75
N PRO A 139 -1.12 -4.01 -13.80
CA PRO A 139 -0.01 -4.33 -14.69
C PRO A 139 1.31 -4.15 -13.94
N LEU A 140 2.09 -5.24 -13.84
CA LEU A 140 3.41 -5.24 -13.22
C LEU A 140 4.45 -5.61 -14.27
N ALA A 141 5.53 -4.84 -14.27
CA ALA A 141 6.76 -5.13 -14.99
C ALA A 141 7.91 -4.91 -14.00
N VAL A 142 9.00 -5.65 -14.18
CA VAL A 142 10.18 -5.57 -13.34
C VAL A 142 11.41 -5.37 -14.22
N GLU A 143 12.30 -4.50 -13.78
CA GLU A 143 13.63 -4.32 -14.34
C GLU A 143 14.63 -4.95 -13.36
N ILE A 144 15.55 -5.76 -13.89
CA ILE A 144 16.51 -6.50 -13.06
C ILE A 144 17.91 -6.22 -13.57
N ASP A 145 18.76 -5.74 -12.68
CA ASP A 145 20.18 -5.55 -12.92
C ASP A 145 21.02 -6.34 -11.91
N ALA A 146 22.26 -6.68 -12.28
CA ALA A 146 23.20 -7.33 -11.37
C ALA A 146 24.61 -6.74 -11.54
N GLY A 147 25.26 -6.48 -10.40
CA GLY A 147 26.62 -5.96 -10.36
C GLY A 147 27.39 -6.51 -9.16
N LYS A 148 28.73 -6.38 -9.21
CA LYS A 148 29.61 -6.80 -8.10
C LYS A 148 29.48 -5.94 -6.85
N ARG A 149 28.89 -4.76 -7.00
CA ARG A 149 28.65 -3.77 -5.95
C ARG A 149 27.37 -3.02 -6.26
N TYR A 150 26.75 -2.47 -5.24
CA TYR A 150 25.60 -1.58 -5.38
C TYR A 150 26.04 -0.23 -5.95
N GLY A 151 25.36 0.23 -7.01
CA GLY A 151 25.58 1.52 -7.67
C GLY A 151 26.17 1.44 -9.07
#